data_AF-A0A537MUS5-F1
#
_entry.id   AF-A0A537MUS5-F1
#
_cell.length_a   1.000
_cell.length_b   1.000
_cell.length_c   1.000
_cell.angle_alpha   90.00
_cell.angle_beta   90.00
_cell.angle_gamma   90.00
#
_symmetry.space_group_name_H-M   'P 1'
#
loop_
_entity.id
_entity.type
_entity.pdbx_description
1 polymer ?
#
loop_
_entity_poly.entity_id
_entity_poly.type
_entity_poly.pdbx_seq_one_letter_code
_entity_poly.pdbx_strand_id
1 'polypeptide(L)' 'MTTRDPLDEFIDAAASTLRLTVEPEWKPAVRANLEVTFRLAALVNEFQLPDDAEPGPVFEA' A
#
# COMPACT_ATOMS: atom_id res chain seq x y z
N MET A 1 0.37 -18.14 -21.34
CA MET A 1 -0.37 -17.53 -20.22
C MET A 1 0.40 -16.29 -19.83
N THR A 2 -0.14 -15.10 -20.07
CA THR A 2 0.56 -13.85 -19.77
C THR A 2 0.49 -13.61 -18.27
N THR A 3 1.60 -13.73 -17.56
CA THR A 3 1.69 -13.43 -16.13
C THR A 3 1.29 -11.96 -15.92
N ARG A 4 0.31 -11.71 -15.05
CA ARG A 4 -0.07 -10.34 -14.69
C ARG A 4 0.96 -9.75 -13.74
N ASP A 5 1.11 -8.43 -13.78
CA ASP A 5 2.01 -7.70 -12.88
C ASP A 5 1.49 -7.82 -11.42
N PRO A 6 2.34 -8.18 -10.44
CA PRO A 6 1.91 -8.35 -9.05
C PRO A 6 1.29 -7.09 -8.43
N LEU A 7 1.72 -5.90 -8.82
CA LEU A 7 1.14 -4.65 -8.33
C LEU A 7 -0.27 -4.45 -8.88
N ASP A 8 -0.52 -4.84 -10.12
CA ASP A 8 -1.87 -4.78 -10.72
C ASP A 8 -2.82 -5.76 -10.05
N GLU A 9 -2.36 -6.96 -9.68
CA GLU A 9 -3.13 -7.94 -8.90
C GLU A 9 -3.44 -7.42 -7.49
N PHE A 10 -2.45 -6.80 -6.83
CA PHE A 10 -2.64 -6.17 -5.53
C PHE A 10 -3.67 -5.05 -5.58
N ILE A 11 -3.60 -4.18 -6.60
CA ILE A 11 -4.57 -3.08 -6.79
C ILE A 11 -5.99 -3.65 -6.93
N ASP A 12 -6.20 -4.68 -7.75
CA ASP A 12 -7.52 -5.28 -7.94
C ASP A 12 -8.07 -5.91 -6.65
N ALA A 13 -7.21 -6.65 -5.92
CA ALA A 13 -7.60 -7.30 -4.67
C ALA A 13 -7.91 -6.28 -3.55
N ALA A 14 -7.08 -5.23 -3.42
CA ALA A 14 -7.28 -4.18 -2.43
C ALA A 14 -8.54 -3.36 -2.74
N ALA A 15 -8.75 -2.97 -4.00
CA ALA A 15 -9.96 -2.25 -4.42
C ALA A 15 -11.22 -3.08 -4.15
N SER A 16 -11.20 -4.38 -4.45
CA SER A 16 -12.31 -5.30 -4.15
C SER A 16 -12.59 -5.40 -2.64
N THR A 17 -11.54 -5.59 -1.84
CA THR A 17 -11.65 -5.72 -0.37
C THR A 17 -12.24 -4.45 0.26
N LEU A 18 -11.82 -3.29 -0.23
CA LEU A 18 -12.27 -1.99 0.26
C LEU A 18 -13.59 -1.53 -0.39
N ARG A 19 -14.13 -2.28 -1.35
CA ARG A 19 -15.30 -1.93 -2.15
C ARG A 19 -15.15 -0.58 -2.86
N LEU A 20 -13.94 -0.31 -3.37
CA LEU A 20 -13.62 0.87 -4.14
C LEU A 20 -13.74 0.57 -5.63
N THR A 21 -14.47 1.40 -6.37
CA THR A 21 -14.44 1.37 -7.82
C THR A 21 -13.16 2.03 -8.32
N VAL A 22 -12.34 1.27 -9.03
CA VAL A 22 -11.18 1.79 -9.77
C VAL A 22 -11.45 1.54 -11.25
N GLU A 23 -11.86 2.60 -11.95
CA GLU A 23 -12.10 2.50 -13.39
C GLU A 23 -10.80 2.16 -14.13
N PRO A 24 -10.87 1.43 -15.26
CA PRO A 24 -9.67 1.06 -16.02
C PRO A 24 -8.78 2.25 -16.39
N GLU A 25 -9.39 3.40 -16.65
CA GLU A 25 -8.70 4.66 -16.99
C GLU A 25 -7.91 5.24 -15.80
N TRP A 26 -8.30 4.92 -14.57
CA TRP A 26 -7.67 5.43 -13.35
C TRP A 26 -6.54 4.52 -12.86
N LYS A 27 -6.58 3.23 -13.21
CA LYS A 27 -5.63 2.22 -12.73
C LYS A 27 -4.15 2.60 -12.98
N PRO A 28 -3.76 3.17 -14.14
CA PRO A 28 -2.38 3.62 -14.34
C PRO A 28 -1.92 4.70 -13.35
N ALA A 29 -2.80 5.65 -13.00
CA ALA A 29 -2.49 6.70 -12.04
C ALA A 29 -2.42 6.15 -10.59
N VAL A 30 -3.32 5.23 -10.23
CA VAL A 30 -3.26 4.52 -8.94
C VAL A 30 -1.94 3.75 -8.81
N ARG A 31 -1.55 3.01 -9.85
CA ARG A 31 -0.29 2.26 -9.91
C ARG A 31 0.91 3.18 -9.70
N ALA A 32 0.99 4.30 -10.43
CA ALA A 32 2.09 5.25 -10.30
C ALA A 32 2.23 5.84 -8.88
N ASN A 33 1.11 6.19 -8.25
CA ASN A 33 1.13 6.70 -6.87
C ASN A 33 1.54 5.63 -5.84
N LEU A 34 1.08 4.39 -6.02
CA LEU A 34 1.49 3.28 -5.16
C LEU A 34 2.97 2.94 -5.30
N GLU A 35 3.55 3.00 -6.51
CA GLU A 35 4.99 2.81 -6.71
C GLU A 35 5.82 3.84 -5.94
N VAL A 36 5.41 5.12 -5.96
CA VAL A 36 6.08 6.17 -5.18
C VAL A 36 5.90 5.91 -3.69
N THR A 37 4.69 5.56 -3.25
CA THR A 37 4.37 5.26 -1.85
C THR A 37 5.22 4.10 -1.33
N PHE A 38 5.39 3.02 -2.10
CA PHE A 38 6.21 1.86 -1.72
C PHE A 38 7.70 2.19 -1.66
N ARG A 39 8.21 3.08 -2.53
CA ARG A 39 9.59 3.57 -2.40
C ARG A 39 9.78 4.35 -1.09
N LEU A 40 8.82 5.18 -0.71
CA LEU A 40 8.86 5.92 0.56
C LEU A 40 8.72 4.99 1.76
N ALA A 41 7.84 3.99 1.68
CA ALA A 41 7.66 2.99 2.73
C ALA A 41 8.94 2.18 2.96
N ALA A 42 9.70 1.87 1.90
CA ALA A 42 10.99 1.20 2.03
C ALA A 42 11.98 2.00 2.89
N LEU A 43 12.02 3.32 2.75
CA LEU A 43 12.85 4.20 3.59
C LEU A 43 12.45 4.14 5.07
N VAL A 44 11.14 4.04 5.35
CA VAL A 44 10.65 3.90 6.73
C VAL A 44 10.96 2.51 7.29
N ASN A 45 10.93 1.47 6.46
CA ASN A 45 11.23 0.10 6.87
C ASN A 45 12.71 -0.14 7.23
N GLU A 46 13.60 0.82 6.94
CA GLU A 46 15.00 0.78 7.37
C GLU A 46 15.16 1.06 8.88
N PHE A 47 14.21 1.76 9.51
CA PHE A 47 14.23 1.98 10.95
C PHE A 47 13.90 0.68 11.69
N GLN A 48 14.79 0.23 12.59
CA GLN A 48 14.48 -0.91 13.46
C GLN A 48 13.37 -0.53 14.43
N LEU A 49 12.32 -1.35 14.50
CA LEU A 49 11.21 -1.19 15.43
C LEU A 49 11.29 -2.28 16.50
N PRO A 50 11.71 -1.95 17.74
CA PRO A 50 11.67 -2.86 18.87
C PRO A 50 10.25 -3.36 19.17
N ASP A 51 10.12 -4.57 19.71
CA ASP A 51 8.82 -5.15 20.07
C ASP A 51 8.11 -4.36 21.18
N ASP A 52 8.86 -3.63 22.02
CA ASP A 52 8.36 -2.77 23.10
C ASP A 52 8.18 -1.30 22.69
N ALA A 53 8.31 -0.99 21.40
CA ALA A 53 8.07 0.36 20.91
C ALA A 53 6.57 0.69 20.96
N GLU A 54 6.23 1.72 21.73
CA GLU A 54 4.87 2.26 21.78
C GLU A 54 4.52 2.99 20.46
N PRO A 55 3.28 2.84 19.94
CA PRO A 55 2.82 3.62 18.80
C PRO A 55 2.67 5.10 19.18
N GLY A 56 2.70 6.00 18.20
CA GLY A 56 2.73 7.46 18.42
C GLY A 56 1.71 7.99 19.44
N PRO A 57 0.49 8.37 19.05
CA PRO A 57 -0.50 8.82 20.02
C PRO A 57 -1.07 7.63 20.81
N VAL A 58 -0.84 7.63 22.12
CA VAL A 58 -1.45 6.69 23.09
C VAL A 58 -2.60 7.40 23.80
N PHE A 59 -3.77 6.76 23.87
CA PHE A 59 -4.90 7.27 24.64
C PHE A 59 -4.74 6.86 26.11
N GLU A 60 -4.85 7.83 27.02
CA GLU A 60 -4.86 7.61 28.47
C GLU A 60 -6.20 8.11 29.05
N ALA A 61 -6.73 7.39 30.05
CA ALA A 61 -8.06 7.59 30.63
C ALA A 61 -8.11 8.70 31.70
#